data_AF-A0ABD3YXZ6-F1
#
_entry.id   AF-A0ABD3YXZ6-F1
#
_cell.length_a   1.000
_cell.length_b   1.000
_cell.length_c   1.000
_cell.angle_alpha   90.00
_cell.angle_beta   90.00
_cell.angle_gamma   90.00
#
_symmetry.space_group_name_H-M   'P 1'
#
loop_
_entity.id
_entity.type
_entity.pdbx_description
1 polymer ?
#
loop_
_entity_poly.entity_id
_entity_poly.type
_entity_poly.pdbx_seq_one_letter_code
_entity_poly.pdbx_strand_id
1 'polypeptide(L)'
;MPEESQLIDVAKTFPTLHIDLKYATADNITGRPIYQEALCLLHTDAATALAKAISIATLAGLKLVVYDAYRPQQAQAQLWDACPNPEYVVDVAIGSNHSRGTAIDVTLMDEHNAVLDMGAGFDEMHDRSHPYHPSVPPHAQRNRLLLNAIMFGGGFVGISSEWWHFELPNAASYPLLDDRFACFPLTHTSL
;
A
#
# COMPACT_ATOMS: atom_id res chain seq x y z
N MET A 1 -23.88 17.23 4.75
CA MET A 1 -22.61 17.98 4.75
C MET A 1 -21.59 17.09 4.06
N PRO A 2 -20.70 17.56 3.19
CA PRO A 2 -19.63 16.69 2.72
C PRO A 2 -18.81 16.32 3.96
N GLU A 3 -18.68 15.03 4.25
CA GLU A 3 -17.81 14.55 5.32
C GLU A 3 -16.40 15.05 5.00
N GLU A 4 -15.85 15.91 5.86
CA GLU A 4 -14.44 16.25 5.81
C GLU A 4 -13.66 14.93 5.98
N SER A 5 -13.04 14.46 4.90
CA SER A 5 -12.09 13.37 4.95
C SER A 5 -10.94 13.74 5.89
N GLN A 6 -10.95 13.24 7.11
CA GLN A 6 -9.88 13.40 8.07
C GLN A 6 -8.78 12.37 7.74
N LEU A 7 -7.86 12.74 6.84
CA LEU A 7 -6.61 11.99 6.75
C LEU A 7 -5.80 12.22 8.03
N ILE A 8 -5.28 11.16 8.61
CA ILE A 8 -4.40 11.23 9.77
C ILE A 8 -2.99 10.80 9.40
N ASP A 9 -2.00 11.33 10.11
CA ASP A 9 -0.59 10.97 9.98
C ASP A 9 -0.31 9.70 10.77
N VAL A 10 -0.10 8.60 10.04
CA VAL A 10 0.12 7.25 10.58
C VAL A 10 1.38 7.21 11.46
N ALA A 11 2.44 7.94 11.10
CA ALA A 11 3.67 7.98 11.87
C ALA A 11 3.46 8.67 13.24
N LYS A 12 2.60 9.69 13.30
CA LYS A 12 2.23 10.33 14.57
C LYS A 12 1.32 9.45 15.42
N THR A 13 0.37 8.75 14.80
CA THR A 13 -0.60 7.91 15.51
C THR A 13 0.00 6.59 16.00
N PHE A 14 0.91 5.99 15.23
CA PHE A 14 1.55 4.70 15.53
C PHE A 14 3.08 4.84 15.46
N PRO A 15 3.74 5.48 16.46
CA PRO A 15 5.16 5.84 16.38
C PRO A 15 6.13 4.65 16.36
N THR A 16 5.65 3.45 16.67
CA THR A 16 6.44 2.21 16.61
C THR A 16 6.19 1.38 15.35
N LEU A 17 5.26 1.81 14.48
CA LEU A 17 5.00 1.16 13.21
C LEU A 17 6.17 1.41 12.25
N HIS A 18 6.58 0.38 11.54
CA HIS A 18 7.62 0.52 10.52
C HIS A 18 6.98 1.06 9.25
N ILE A 19 7.49 2.18 8.76
CA ILE A 19 7.01 2.88 7.58
C ILE A 19 8.21 3.05 6.63
N ASP A 20 8.11 2.45 5.47
CA ASP A 20 9.11 2.45 4.40
C ASP A 20 8.42 2.83 3.08
N LEU A 21 8.01 4.09 2.96
CA LEU A 21 7.24 4.58 1.82
C LEU A 21 8.07 4.47 0.53
N LYS A 22 7.81 3.42 -0.25
CA LYS A 22 8.60 3.03 -1.42
C LYS A 22 8.65 4.10 -2.49
N TYR A 23 7.52 4.77 -2.71
CA TYR A 23 7.41 5.86 -3.67
C TYR A 23 8.10 7.17 -3.24
N ALA A 24 8.59 7.28 -2.00
CA ALA A 24 9.50 8.36 -1.58
C ALA A 24 10.99 8.04 -1.86
N THR A 25 11.29 6.87 -2.42
CA THR A 25 12.64 6.39 -2.72
C THR A 25 12.75 5.91 -4.17
N ALA A 26 13.91 5.42 -4.60
CA ALA A 26 14.07 4.79 -5.92
C ALA A 26 13.63 3.31 -5.96
N ASP A 27 13.27 2.73 -4.81
CA ASP A 27 12.87 1.32 -4.67
C ASP A 27 11.37 1.13 -4.99
N ASN A 28 11.01 1.37 -6.24
CA ASN A 28 9.65 1.19 -6.78
C ASN A 28 9.71 0.95 -8.30
N ILE A 29 8.59 0.65 -8.96
CA ILE A 29 8.55 0.34 -10.40
C ILE A 29 9.18 1.40 -11.32
N THR A 30 9.25 2.66 -10.89
CA THR A 30 9.78 3.75 -11.72
C THR A 30 11.30 3.90 -11.61
N GLY A 31 11.93 3.24 -10.63
CA GLY A 31 13.36 3.36 -10.34
C GLY A 31 13.81 4.73 -9.83
N ARG A 32 12.87 5.61 -9.44
CA ARG A 32 13.13 6.96 -8.92
C ARG A 32 12.06 7.37 -7.91
N PRO A 33 12.34 8.34 -7.01
CA PRO A 33 11.33 8.85 -6.10
C PRO A 33 10.23 9.60 -6.86
N ILE A 34 8.98 9.33 -6.47
CA ILE A 34 7.77 9.97 -6.96
C ILE A 34 7.31 11.02 -5.94
N TYR A 35 7.26 10.68 -4.65
CA TYR A 35 6.87 11.59 -3.58
C TYR A 35 8.00 12.57 -3.25
N GLN A 36 7.69 13.86 -3.10
CA GLN A 36 8.65 14.83 -2.55
C GLN A 36 8.73 14.76 -1.01
N GLU A 37 7.69 14.22 -0.38
CA GLU A 37 7.57 14.12 1.07
C GLU A 37 7.13 12.70 1.46
N ALA A 38 7.78 12.10 2.45
CA ALA A 38 7.43 10.78 2.98
C ALA A 38 6.31 10.89 4.04
N LEU A 39 5.12 11.36 3.63
CA LEU A 39 3.95 11.49 4.52
C LEU A 39 3.03 10.27 4.39
N CYS A 40 3.02 9.42 5.41
CA CYS A 40 2.14 8.27 5.47
C CYS A 40 0.77 8.70 6.03
N LEU A 41 -0.18 8.99 5.14
CA LEU A 41 -1.53 9.41 5.52
C LEU A 41 -2.56 8.31 5.27
N LEU A 42 -3.57 8.20 6.12
CA LEU A 42 -4.72 7.30 5.93
C LEU A 42 -6.01 7.97 6.36
N HIS A 43 -7.12 7.58 5.74
CA HIS A 43 -8.46 7.92 6.22
C HIS A 43 -8.65 7.38 7.64
N THR A 44 -9.38 8.09 8.50
CA THR A 44 -9.65 7.68 9.89
C THR A 44 -10.18 6.25 10.03
N ASP A 45 -11.08 5.84 9.14
CA ASP A 45 -11.61 4.47 9.11
C ASP A 45 -10.52 3.44 8.80
N ALA A 46 -9.65 3.73 7.83
CA ALA A 46 -8.54 2.86 7.45
C ALA A 46 -7.50 2.79 8.58
N ALA A 47 -7.24 3.91 9.25
CA ALA A 47 -6.38 3.94 10.44
C ALA A 47 -6.97 3.12 11.61
N THR A 48 -8.30 3.12 11.77
CA THR A 48 -8.98 2.30 12.78
C THR A 48 -8.83 0.80 12.47
N ALA A 49 -8.95 0.42 11.20
CA ALA A 49 -8.68 -0.95 10.76
C ALA A 49 -7.19 -1.31 10.93
N LEU A 50 -6.27 -0.40 10.62
CA LEU A 50 -4.83 -0.57 10.79
C LEU A 50 -4.46 -0.80 12.26
N ALA A 51 -5.05 -0.07 13.20
CA ALA A 51 -4.81 -0.29 14.63
C ALA A 51 -5.13 -1.74 15.08
N LYS A 52 -6.20 -2.31 14.53
CA LYS A 52 -6.57 -3.71 14.77
C LYS A 52 -5.57 -4.67 14.12
N ALA A 53 -5.20 -4.43 12.86
CA ALA A 53 -4.21 -5.22 12.14
C ALA A 53 -2.85 -5.24 12.88
N ILE A 54 -2.38 -4.09 13.36
CA ILE A 54 -1.16 -3.96 14.19
C ILE A 54 -1.27 -4.81 15.45
N SER A 55 -2.42 -4.76 16.13
CA SER A 55 -2.66 -5.53 17.35
C SER A 55 -2.61 -7.04 17.07
N ILE A 56 -3.22 -7.49 15.97
CA ILE A 56 -3.24 -8.90 15.56
C ILE A 56 -1.84 -9.38 15.16
N ALA A 57 -1.11 -8.58 14.38
CA ALA A 57 0.28 -8.88 14.01
C ALA A 57 1.16 -9.03 15.27
N THR A 58 1.00 -8.11 16.23
CA THR A 58 1.75 -8.14 17.50
C THR A 58 1.45 -9.42 18.30
N LEU A 59 0.18 -9.81 18.39
CA LEU A 59 -0.20 -11.07 19.06
C LEU A 59 0.37 -12.32 18.36
N ALA A 60 0.59 -12.24 17.05
CA ALA A 60 1.22 -13.29 16.26
C ALA A 60 2.77 -13.27 16.32
N GLY A 61 3.38 -12.36 17.09
CA GLY A 61 4.84 -12.20 17.15
C GLY A 61 5.45 -11.51 15.92
N LEU A 62 4.64 -10.76 15.18
CA LEU A 62 5.01 -10.09 13.93
C LEU A 62 4.79 -8.58 14.03
N LYS A 63 5.38 -7.86 13.09
CA LYS A 63 5.18 -6.42 12.88
C LYS A 63 4.72 -6.18 11.45
N LEU A 64 3.89 -5.16 11.26
CA LEU A 64 3.57 -4.65 9.93
C LEU A 64 4.64 -3.65 9.49
N VAL A 65 4.92 -3.64 8.19
CA VAL A 65 5.73 -2.63 7.51
C VAL A 65 4.87 -2.01 6.41
N VAL A 66 4.71 -0.69 6.43
CA VAL A 66 3.91 0.04 5.44
C VAL A 66 4.80 0.47 4.28
N TYR A 67 4.45 0.08 3.06
CA TYR A 67 5.14 0.44 1.82
C TYR A 67 4.46 1.57 1.05
N ASP A 68 3.14 1.68 1.14
CA ASP A 68 2.39 2.83 0.64
C ASP A 68 1.08 3.01 1.41
N ALA A 69 0.53 4.21 1.38
CA ALA A 69 -0.75 4.55 1.99
C ALA A 69 -1.49 5.54 1.09
N TYR A 70 -1.89 6.71 1.60
CA TYR A 70 -2.41 7.75 0.72
C TYR A 70 -1.42 8.13 -0.39
N ARG A 71 -1.94 8.14 -1.62
CA ARG A 71 -1.18 8.46 -2.85
C ARG A 71 -1.83 9.66 -3.55
N PRO A 72 -1.10 10.76 -3.77
CA PRO A 72 -1.58 11.86 -4.61
C PRO A 72 -2.00 11.37 -5.99
N GLN A 73 -3.00 12.00 -6.59
CA GLN A 73 -3.45 11.69 -7.95
C GLN A 73 -2.34 11.91 -8.98
N GLN A 74 -1.47 12.91 -8.75
CA GLN A 74 -0.26 13.09 -9.56
C GLN A 74 0.66 11.86 -9.51
N ALA A 75 0.86 11.23 -8.36
CA ALA A 75 1.65 10.01 -8.27
C ALA A 75 1.00 8.83 -8.99
N GLN A 76 -0.33 8.70 -8.89
CA GLN A 76 -1.08 7.68 -9.63
C GLN A 76 -0.85 7.81 -11.14
N ALA A 77 -0.83 9.04 -11.67
CA ALA A 77 -0.52 9.27 -13.08
C ALA A 77 0.91 8.83 -13.46
N GLN A 78 1.90 9.09 -12.60
CA GLN A 78 3.28 8.65 -12.85
C GLN A 78 3.44 7.13 -12.83
N LEU A 79 2.72 6.44 -11.94
CA LEU A 79 2.68 4.97 -11.93
C LEU A 79 2.01 4.41 -13.18
N TRP A 80 0.93 5.04 -13.64
CA TRP A 80 0.26 4.63 -14.87
C TRP A 80 1.17 4.81 -16.09
N ASP A 81 1.91 5.92 -16.17
CA ASP A 81 2.89 6.14 -17.24
C ASP A 81 4.02 5.08 -17.23
N ALA A 82 4.44 4.63 -16.04
CA ALA A 82 5.46 3.59 -15.89
C ALA A 82 4.92 2.17 -16.18
N CYS A 83 3.67 1.90 -15.83
CA CYS A 83 3.00 0.61 -16.03
C CYS A 83 1.52 0.83 -16.43
N PRO A 84 1.22 1.04 -17.73
CA PRO A 84 -0.15 1.25 -18.21
C PRO A 84 -0.87 -0.09 -18.35
N ASN A 85 -0.93 -0.87 -17.27
CA ASN A 85 -1.63 -2.14 -17.17
C ASN A 85 -2.70 -2.06 -16.06
N PRO A 86 -4.00 -2.03 -16.42
CA PRO A 86 -5.09 -1.89 -15.46
C PRO A 86 -5.26 -3.07 -14.49
N GLU A 87 -4.54 -4.19 -14.70
CA GLU A 87 -4.49 -5.29 -13.73
C GLU A 87 -3.74 -4.92 -12.43
N TYR A 88 -2.78 -3.99 -12.53
CA TYR A 88 -1.92 -3.59 -11.42
C TYR A 88 -2.07 -2.10 -11.09
N VAL A 89 -2.03 -1.24 -12.10
CA VAL A 89 -2.18 0.21 -11.90
C VAL A 89 -3.53 0.63 -12.46
N VAL A 90 -4.45 1.07 -11.60
CA VAL A 90 -5.76 1.51 -12.07
C VAL A 90 -5.65 2.76 -12.96
N ASP A 91 -6.49 2.82 -13.99
CA ASP A 91 -6.59 3.98 -14.88
C ASP A 91 -6.88 5.25 -14.06
N VAL A 92 -6.12 6.31 -14.36
CA VAL A 92 -6.20 7.60 -13.68
C VAL A 92 -7.61 8.19 -13.72
N ALA A 93 -8.39 7.91 -14.77
CA ALA A 93 -9.77 8.38 -14.91
C ALA A 93 -10.74 7.76 -13.89
N ILE A 94 -10.42 6.58 -13.35
CA ILE A 94 -11.22 5.88 -12.32
C ILE A 94 -10.82 6.39 -10.92
N GLY A 95 -9.52 6.62 -10.73
CA GLY A 95 -8.91 7.07 -9.48
C GLY A 95 -8.67 5.94 -8.49
N SER A 96 -7.45 5.92 -7.93
CA SER A 96 -6.97 4.88 -7.01
C SER A 96 -7.61 4.96 -5.62
N ASN A 97 -7.82 3.81 -4.99
CA ASN A 97 -8.23 3.73 -3.58
C ASN A 97 -7.15 4.27 -2.64
N HIS A 98 -5.88 4.30 -3.06
CA HIS A 98 -4.83 5.04 -2.34
C HIS A 98 -5.12 6.55 -2.37
N SER A 99 -5.61 7.10 -3.48
CA SER A 99 -5.98 8.52 -3.59
C SER A 99 -7.28 8.88 -2.86
N ARG A 100 -8.00 7.88 -2.34
CA ARG A 100 -9.11 8.03 -1.39
C ARG A 100 -8.65 7.91 0.08
N GLY A 101 -7.38 7.53 0.30
CA GLY A 101 -6.82 7.28 1.64
C GLY A 101 -7.33 5.99 2.30
N THR A 102 -7.95 5.09 1.55
CA THR A 102 -8.62 3.89 2.06
C THR A 102 -7.91 2.58 1.72
N ALA A 103 -6.80 2.66 0.98
CA ALA A 103 -5.90 1.56 0.69
C ALA A 103 -4.53 1.72 1.37
N ILE A 104 -3.85 0.60 1.58
CA ILE A 104 -2.54 0.50 2.19
C ILE A 104 -1.79 -0.69 1.59
N ASP A 105 -0.50 -0.49 1.31
CA ASP A 105 0.40 -1.55 0.88
C ASP A 105 1.30 -1.93 2.05
N VAL A 106 1.33 -3.22 2.39
CA VAL A 106 2.05 -3.71 3.57
C VAL A 106 2.77 -5.03 3.36
N THR A 107 3.76 -5.28 4.22
CA THR A 107 4.34 -6.61 4.42
C THR A 107 4.48 -6.93 5.92
N LEU A 108 5.02 -8.10 6.21
CA LEU A 108 5.31 -8.58 7.56
C LEU A 108 6.81 -8.54 7.85
N MET A 109 7.13 -8.29 9.11
CA MET A 109 8.47 -8.34 9.69
C MET A 109 8.44 -9.19 10.95
N ASP A 110 9.50 -9.97 11.19
CA ASP A 110 9.63 -10.82 12.37
C ASP A 110 10.16 -10.06 13.60
N GLU A 111 10.30 -10.79 14.72
CA GLU A 111 10.83 -10.27 15.97
C GLU A 111 12.30 -9.81 15.90
N HIS A 112 13.06 -10.29 14.91
CA HIS A 112 14.44 -9.92 14.64
C HIS A 112 14.57 -8.73 13.68
N ASN A 113 13.44 -8.11 13.32
CA ASN A 113 13.33 -7.03 12.34
C ASN A 113 13.72 -7.45 10.91
N ALA A 114 13.59 -8.74 10.58
CA ALA A 114 13.72 -9.22 9.21
C ALA A 114 12.36 -9.19 8.51
N VAL A 115 12.30 -8.53 7.34
CA VAL A 115 11.11 -8.59 6.47
C VAL A 115 10.94 -10.01 5.96
N LEU A 116 9.71 -10.52 6.05
CA LEU A 116 9.40 -11.87 5.59
C LEU A 116 9.44 -11.96 4.07
N ASP A 117 10.02 -13.05 3.56
CA ASP A 117 10.02 -13.37 2.13
C ASP A 117 8.60 -13.69 1.66
N MET A 118 8.10 -12.90 0.72
CA MET A 118 6.78 -13.05 0.10
C MET A 118 6.85 -13.73 -1.27
N GLY A 119 8.04 -14.14 -1.74
CA GLY A 119 8.26 -14.90 -2.97
C GLY A 119 8.12 -14.11 -4.27
N ALA A 120 7.76 -12.83 -4.18
CA ALA A 120 7.80 -11.83 -5.24
C ALA A 120 8.09 -10.47 -4.59
N GLY A 121 8.70 -9.55 -5.34
CA GLY A 121 8.94 -8.19 -4.88
C GLY A 121 7.64 -7.42 -4.63
N PHE A 122 7.70 -6.35 -3.82
CA PHE A 122 6.73 -5.27 -3.91
C PHE A 122 6.83 -4.65 -5.31
N ASP A 123 5.72 -4.20 -5.89
CA ASP A 123 5.69 -3.56 -7.20
C ASP A 123 6.15 -4.49 -8.36
N GLU A 124 6.28 -5.80 -8.12
CA GLU A 124 6.56 -6.77 -9.17
C GLU A 124 5.28 -7.05 -9.97
N MET A 125 5.05 -6.31 -11.06
CA MET A 125 3.82 -6.38 -11.88
C MET A 125 3.77 -7.65 -12.77
N HIS A 126 3.70 -8.81 -12.13
CA HIS A 126 3.69 -10.15 -12.73
C HIS A 126 2.70 -11.05 -11.98
N ASP A 127 2.16 -12.08 -12.66
CA ASP A 127 1.18 -12.99 -12.06
C ASP A 127 1.64 -13.69 -10.76
N ARG A 128 2.95 -13.80 -10.55
CA ARG A 128 3.57 -14.35 -9.34
C ARG A 128 3.29 -13.48 -8.11
N SER A 129 2.94 -12.22 -8.31
CA SER A 129 2.50 -11.30 -7.26
C SER A 129 1.05 -11.52 -6.83
N HIS A 130 0.26 -12.31 -7.58
CA HIS A 130 -1.10 -12.65 -7.18
C HIS A 130 -1.07 -13.41 -5.84
N PRO A 131 -1.93 -13.08 -4.85
CA PRO A 131 -1.77 -13.59 -3.48
C PRO A 131 -1.71 -15.11 -3.34
N TYR A 132 -2.36 -15.84 -4.25
CA TYR A 132 -2.50 -17.30 -4.22
C TYR A 132 -1.76 -18.02 -5.36
N HIS A 133 -0.77 -17.36 -5.99
CA HIS A 133 -0.07 -17.94 -7.13
C HIS A 133 0.67 -19.25 -6.75
N PRO A 134 0.44 -20.37 -7.44
CA PRO A 134 0.91 -21.69 -6.99
C PRO A 134 2.42 -21.92 -7.13
N SER A 135 3.12 -21.13 -7.95
CA SER A 135 4.58 -21.25 -8.12
C SER A 135 5.37 -20.60 -6.98
N VAL A 136 4.72 -19.81 -6.12
CA VAL A 136 5.37 -19.18 -4.96
C VAL A 136 5.79 -20.29 -3.99
N PRO A 137 7.02 -20.27 -3.43
CA PRO A 137 7.46 -21.29 -2.49
C PRO A 137 6.54 -21.45 -1.27
N PRO A 138 6.37 -22.65 -0.68
CA PRO A 138 5.43 -22.88 0.41
C PRO A 138 5.60 -21.97 1.63
N HIS A 139 6.84 -21.58 1.99
CA HIS A 139 7.08 -20.65 3.10
C HIS A 139 6.55 -19.25 2.78
N ALA A 140 6.73 -18.77 1.56
CA ALA A 140 6.20 -17.48 1.11
C ALA A 140 4.67 -17.50 0.98
N GLN A 141 4.07 -18.61 0.53
CA GLN A 141 2.61 -18.78 0.54
C GLN A 141 2.06 -18.67 1.98
N ARG A 142 2.73 -19.30 2.96
CA ARG A 142 2.36 -19.18 4.37
C ARG A 142 2.44 -17.73 4.86
N ASN A 143 3.48 -16.99 4.46
CA ASN A 143 3.64 -15.58 4.85
C ASN A 143 2.52 -14.71 4.24
N ARG A 144 2.17 -14.91 2.96
CA ARG A 144 1.03 -14.23 2.32
C ARG A 144 -0.29 -14.55 3.00
N LEU A 145 -0.52 -15.82 3.38
CA LEU A 145 -1.72 -16.22 4.12
C LEU A 145 -1.79 -15.59 5.51
N LEU A 146 -0.66 -15.48 6.22
CA LEU A 146 -0.59 -14.76 7.50
C LEU A 146 -0.92 -13.28 7.33
N LEU A 147 -0.32 -12.62 6.34
CA LEU A 147 -0.59 -11.22 6.03
C LEU A 147 -2.08 -11.02 5.72
N ASN A 148 -2.65 -11.85 4.84
CA ASN A 148 -4.08 -11.82 4.51
C ASN A 148 -4.96 -11.98 5.75
N ALA A 149 -4.65 -12.94 6.63
CA ALA A 149 -5.43 -13.17 7.85
C ALA A 149 -5.33 -11.99 8.83
N ILE A 150 -4.15 -11.39 8.99
CA ILE A 150 -3.92 -10.22 9.84
C ILE A 150 -4.73 -9.02 9.32
N MET A 151 -4.60 -8.72 8.03
CA MET A 151 -5.26 -7.57 7.41
C MET A 151 -6.78 -7.76 7.37
N PHE A 152 -7.25 -8.96 7.06
CA PHE A 152 -8.68 -9.31 7.12
C PHE A 152 -9.24 -9.17 8.54
N GLY A 153 -8.54 -9.67 9.55
CA GLY A 153 -8.94 -9.49 10.96
C GLY A 153 -8.94 -8.02 11.41
N GLY A 154 -8.11 -7.18 10.78
CA GLY A 154 -8.12 -5.73 10.95
C GLY A 154 -9.35 -5.04 10.33
N GLY A 155 -10.00 -5.67 9.36
CA GLY A 155 -11.16 -5.15 8.64
C GLY A 155 -10.85 -4.71 7.19
N PHE A 156 -9.67 -5.04 6.66
CA PHE A 156 -9.34 -4.83 5.25
C PHE A 156 -9.73 -6.02 4.38
N VAL A 157 -9.74 -5.82 3.06
CA VAL A 157 -9.80 -6.87 2.04
C VAL A 157 -8.61 -6.70 1.09
N GLY A 158 -8.06 -7.81 0.61
CA GLY A 158 -7.03 -7.80 -0.44
C GLY A 158 -7.64 -7.88 -1.84
N ILE A 159 -6.83 -7.63 -2.87
CA ILE A 159 -7.20 -7.79 -4.28
C ILE A 159 -6.55 -9.06 -4.88
N SER A 160 -6.96 -9.45 -6.08
CA SER A 160 -6.49 -10.70 -6.70
C SER A 160 -5.12 -10.60 -7.40
N SER A 161 -4.67 -9.39 -7.72
CA SER A 161 -3.44 -9.14 -8.49
C SER A 161 -2.20 -8.90 -7.62
N GLU A 162 -2.37 -8.47 -6.37
CA GLU A 162 -1.26 -7.97 -5.56
C GLU A 162 -1.30 -8.55 -4.14
N TRP A 163 -0.21 -9.19 -3.71
CA TRP A 163 -0.12 -9.78 -2.37
C TRP A 163 0.02 -8.74 -1.25
N TRP A 164 0.47 -7.53 -1.59
CA TRP A 164 0.77 -6.45 -0.64
C TRP A 164 -0.40 -5.48 -0.42
N HIS A 165 -1.34 -5.38 -1.37
CA HIS A 165 -2.40 -4.37 -1.39
C HIS A 165 -3.61 -4.79 -0.55
N PHE A 166 -4.04 -3.88 0.30
CA PHE A 166 -5.23 -4.02 1.13
C PHE A 166 -6.05 -2.73 1.15
N GLU A 167 -7.37 -2.85 1.16
CA GLU A 167 -8.27 -1.70 1.16
C GLU A 167 -9.49 -1.95 2.06
N LEU A 168 -10.15 -0.86 2.46
CA LEU A 168 -11.42 -0.98 3.16
C LEU A 168 -12.49 -1.62 2.26
N PRO A 169 -13.42 -2.41 2.82
CA PRO A 169 -14.62 -2.81 2.09
C PRO A 169 -15.34 -1.58 1.52
N ASN A 170 -15.72 -1.65 0.25
CA ASN A 170 -16.33 -0.53 -0.49
C ASN A 170 -15.43 0.72 -0.59
N ALA A 171 -14.11 0.58 -0.59
CA ALA A 171 -13.17 1.71 -0.70
C ALA A 171 -13.51 2.72 -1.81
N ALA A 172 -14.03 2.25 -2.95
CA ALA A 172 -14.42 3.09 -4.08
C ALA A 172 -15.60 4.06 -3.79
N SER A 173 -16.38 3.85 -2.72
CA SER A 173 -17.46 4.77 -2.33
C SER A 173 -16.97 6.04 -1.64
N TYR A 174 -15.73 6.04 -1.14
CA TYR A 174 -15.11 7.22 -0.55
C TYR A 174 -14.74 8.22 -1.66
N PRO A 175 -14.81 9.53 -1.42
CA PRO A 175 -14.44 10.52 -2.44
C PRO A 175 -12.93 10.47 -2.75
N LEU A 176 -12.57 10.79 -3.99
CA LEU A 176 -11.17 11.13 -4.30
C LEU A 176 -10.79 12.40 -3.54
N LEU A 177 -9.54 12.45 -3.07
CA LEU A 177 -9.02 13.57 -2.32
C LEU A 177 -8.12 14.42 -3.20
N ASP A 178 -8.15 15.73 -2.97
CA ASP A 178 -7.14 16.64 -3.52
C ASP A 178 -5.76 16.26 -2.98
N ASP A 179 -4.74 16.55 -3.79
CA ASP A 179 -3.34 16.23 -3.49
C ASP A 179 -2.89 16.90 -2.19
N ARG A 180 -2.45 16.09 -1.21
CA ARG A 180 -2.04 16.58 0.12
C ARG A 180 -0.55 16.91 0.25
N PHE A 181 0.27 16.40 -0.66
CA PHE A 181 1.68 16.72 -0.76
C PHE A 181 2.14 16.61 -2.22
N ALA A 182 3.25 17.26 -2.55
CA ALA A 182 3.74 17.34 -3.92
C ALA A 182 4.43 16.06 -4.39
N CYS A 183 4.35 15.78 -5.68
CA CYS A 183 5.18 14.76 -6.35
C CYS A 183 6.27 15.43 -7.19
N PHE A 184 7.39 14.72 -7.40
CA PHE A 184 8.40 15.16 -8.35
C PHE A 184 7.79 15.25 -9.75
N PRO A 185 8.14 16.27 -10.56
CA PRO A 185 7.65 16.34 -11.93
C PRO A 185 8.22 15.17 -12.75
N LEU A 186 7.45 14.73 -13.75
CA LEU A 186 7.98 13.83 -14.77
C LEU A 186 9.09 14.57 -15.52
N THR A 187 10.33 14.11 -15.37
CA THR A 187 11.39 14.48 -16.31
C THR A 187 11.09 13.74 -17.61
N HIS A 188 10.41 14.39 -18.55
CA HIS A 188 10.40 13.90 -19.92
C HIS A 188 11.85 13.97 -20.42
N THR A 189 12.55 12.84 -20.32
CA THR A 189 13.78 12.67 -21.09
C THR A 189 13.32 12.50 -22.53
N SER A 190 13.20 13.60 -23.25
CA SER A 190 13.15 13.56 -24.71
C SER A 190 14.39 12.79 -25.17
N LEU A 191 14.19 11.60 -25.72
CA LEU A 191 15.19 10.93 -26.54
C LEU A 191 15.34 11.69 -27.86
#